data_AF-U1QP83-F1
#
_entry.id   AF-U1QP83-F1
#
_cell.length_a   1.000
_cell.length_b   1.000
_cell.length_c   1.000
_cell.angle_alpha   90.00
_cell.angle_beta   90.00
_cell.angle_gamma   90.00
#
_symmetry.space_group_name_H-M   'P 1'
#
loop_
_entity.id
_entity.type
_entity.pdbx_description
1 polymer ?
#
loop_
_entity_poly.entity_id
_entity_poly.type
_entity_poly.pdbx_seq_one_letter_code
_entity_poly.pdbx_strand_id
1 'polypeptide(L)'
;MPVTFENATGALGGGVYNVTVSTAGGELTGELVVSVDPNGNNKPALDTTGDGLLNDLTGDDEFDILDVQTLFVSLDSESLRTNAELFNFAGLSATRVSIFDLQALFAELRFQNG
;
A
#
# COMPACT_ATOMS: atom_id res chain seq x y z
N MET A 1 16.24 12.14 24.62
CA MET A 1 15.39 11.04 25.12
C MET A 1 14.36 10.77 24.04
N PRO A 2 14.22 9.53 23.53
CA PRO A 2 13.15 9.20 22.58
C PRO A 2 11.79 9.22 23.29
N VAL A 3 10.75 9.62 22.55
CA VAL A 3 9.35 9.48 22.97
C VAL A 3 8.75 8.37 22.11
N THR A 4 8.25 7.31 22.75
CA THR A 4 7.60 6.19 22.08
C THR A 4 6.09 6.32 22.25
N PHE A 5 5.36 6.27 21.14
CA PHE A 5 3.90 6.18 21.13
C PHE A 5 3.50 4.74 20.83
N GLU A 6 3.06 4.00 21.86
CA GLU A 6 2.52 2.66 21.67
C GLU A 6 1.07 2.74 21.19
N ASN A 7 0.69 1.82 20.30
CA ASN A 7 -0.66 1.71 19.75
C ASN A 7 -1.18 3.01 19.09
N ALA A 8 -0.29 3.78 18.48
CA ALA A 8 -0.62 5.05 17.84
C ALA A 8 -1.57 4.90 16.64
N THR A 9 -1.63 3.71 16.03
CA THR A 9 -2.46 3.42 14.85
C THR A 9 -3.85 2.88 15.22
N GLY A 10 -4.05 2.35 16.43
CA GLY A 10 -5.34 1.85 16.90
C GLY A 10 -6.06 0.95 15.89
N ALA A 11 -7.20 1.43 15.37
CA ALA A 11 -8.06 0.75 14.40
C ALA A 11 -7.99 1.34 12.98
N LEU A 12 -6.94 2.10 12.65
CA LEU A 12 -6.75 2.60 11.30
C LEU A 12 -6.64 1.42 10.32
N GLY A 13 -7.37 1.52 9.21
CA GLY A 13 -7.23 0.59 8.09
C GLY A 13 -5.93 0.82 7.35
N GLY A 14 -5.67 0.01 6.32
CA GLY A 14 -4.57 0.30 5.40
C GLY A 14 -4.80 1.65 4.74
N GLY A 15 -3.75 2.46 4.62
CA GLY A 15 -3.82 3.73 3.93
C GLY A 15 -2.75 4.73 4.34
N VAL A 16 -2.79 5.86 3.65
CA VAL A 16 -1.92 7.01 3.86
C VAL A 16 -2.64 8.04 4.73
N TYR A 17 -2.04 8.39 5.86
CA TYR A 17 -2.60 9.33 6.82
C TYR A 17 -1.69 10.54 7.02
N ASN A 18 -2.23 11.74 6.83
CA ASN A 18 -1.55 12.95 7.26
C ASN A 18 -1.59 13.05 8.78
N VAL A 19 -0.43 12.96 9.42
CA VAL A 19 -0.27 13.08 10.86
C VAL A 19 0.37 14.42 11.16
N THR A 20 -0.25 15.19 12.05
CA THR A 20 0.31 16.44 12.54
C THR A 20 0.69 16.28 14.01
N VAL A 21 1.95 16.57 14.31
CA VAL A 21 2.48 16.65 15.68
C VAL A 21 2.60 18.13 16.03
N SER A 22 1.83 18.59 17.01
CA SER A 22 1.80 19.99 17.42
C SER A 22 2.30 20.18 18.86
N THR A 23 2.88 21.35 19.09
CA THR A 23 3.24 21.88 20.41
C THR A 23 2.66 23.29 20.53
N ALA A 24 2.75 23.92 21.71
CA ALA A 24 2.33 25.30 21.89
C ALA A 24 3.05 26.30 20.95
N GLY A 25 4.21 25.94 20.40
CA GLY A 25 5.05 26.83 19.57
C GLY A 25 5.13 26.48 18.09
N GLY A 26 4.45 25.43 17.62
CA GLY A 26 4.51 25.04 16.21
C GLY A 26 3.99 23.64 15.93
N GLU A 27 3.93 23.29 14.65
CA GLU A 27 3.42 22.02 14.14
C GLU A 27 4.39 21.42 13.13
N LEU A 28 4.44 20.09 13.08
CA LEU A 28 5.12 19.33 12.05
C LEU A 28 4.11 18.35 11.46
N THR A 29 3.95 18.37 10.14
CA THR A 29 3.13 17.40 9.42
C THR A 29 4.04 16.36 8.77
N GLY A 30 3.61 15.10 8.82
CA GLY A 30 4.25 13.99 8.14
C GLY A 30 3.22 12.97 7.68
N GLU A 31 3.70 11.99 6.94
CA GLU A 31 2.89 10.91 6.42
C GLU A 31 3.07 9.65 7.29
N LEU A 32 1.95 9.03 7.67
CA LEU A 32 1.92 7.71 8.27
C LEU A 32 1.29 6.75 7.25
N VAL A 33 2.06 5.77 6.80
CA VAL A 33 1.56 4.68 5.99
C VAL A 33 1.21 3.51 6.91
N VAL A 34 -0.07 3.16 6.94
CA VAL A 34 -0.54 1.89 7.50
C VAL A 34 -0.66 0.94 6.32
N SER A 35 0.20 -0.08 6.26
CA SER A 35 0.21 -1.01 5.14
C SER A 35 -0.51 -2.32 5.48
N VAL A 36 -0.73 -3.14 4.45
CA VAL A 36 -1.43 -4.41 4.47
C VAL A 36 -0.51 -5.53 4.01
N ASP A 37 -0.78 -6.75 4.45
CA ASP A 37 -0.08 -7.97 4.01
C ASP A 37 -1.02 -8.76 3.08
N PRO A 38 -0.86 -8.65 1.74
CA PRO A 38 -1.79 -9.26 0.78
C PRO A 38 -1.69 -10.78 0.68
N ASN A 39 -0.55 -11.36 1.06
CA ASN A 39 -0.23 -12.78 0.85
C ASN A 39 0.07 -13.54 2.15
N GLY A 40 -0.01 -12.86 3.30
CA GLY A 40 0.17 -13.43 4.63
C GLY A 40 1.63 -13.81 4.94
N ASN A 41 2.61 -13.20 4.28
CA ASN A 41 4.03 -13.51 4.44
C ASN A 41 4.71 -12.75 5.59
N ASN A 42 3.94 -11.97 6.38
CA ASN A 42 4.39 -11.06 7.43
C ASN A 42 5.28 -9.91 6.94
N LYS A 43 5.22 -9.59 5.65
CA LYS A 43 5.81 -8.41 5.05
C LYS A 43 4.70 -7.53 4.47
N PRO A 44 4.53 -6.30 4.96
CA PRO A 44 3.55 -5.39 4.41
C PRO A 44 3.94 -4.98 2.98
N ALA A 45 2.94 -4.77 2.13
CA ALA A 45 3.14 -4.21 0.80
C ALA A 45 3.65 -2.77 0.87
N LEU A 46 4.37 -2.30 -0.14
CA LEU A 46 5.00 -0.98 -0.14
C LEU A 46 4.62 -0.20 -1.39
N ASP A 47 4.53 1.12 -1.25
CA ASP A 47 4.54 2.05 -2.37
C ASP A 47 6.00 2.43 -2.65
N THR A 48 6.55 1.90 -3.75
CA THR A 48 7.91 2.19 -4.21
C THR A 48 7.94 3.27 -5.28
N THR A 49 6.78 3.82 -5.66
CA THR A 49 6.61 4.79 -6.74
C THR A 49 6.25 6.20 -6.23
N GLY A 50 5.67 6.30 -5.04
CA GLY A 50 5.20 7.52 -4.42
C GLY A 50 3.87 8.03 -4.97
N ASP A 51 3.08 7.18 -5.63
CA ASP A 51 1.77 7.54 -6.18
C ASP A 51 0.60 7.23 -5.22
N GLY A 52 0.89 6.63 -4.07
CA GLY A 52 -0.07 6.23 -3.05
C GLY A 52 -0.65 4.82 -3.25
N LEU A 53 -0.22 4.07 -4.26
CA LEU A 53 -0.61 2.69 -4.50
C LEU A 53 0.53 1.72 -4.14
N LEU A 54 0.17 0.56 -3.58
CA LEU A 54 1.14 -0.40 -3.05
C LEU A 54 1.56 -1.40 -4.13
N ASN A 55 2.55 -1.03 -4.94
CA ASN A 55 3.01 -1.80 -6.09
C ASN A 55 4.02 -2.93 -5.76
N ASP A 56 4.73 -2.86 -4.62
CA ASP A 56 5.50 -3.98 -4.07
C ASP A 56 4.59 -4.78 -3.13
N LEU A 57 3.99 -5.85 -3.63
CA LEU A 57 3.09 -6.71 -2.87
C LEU A 57 3.82 -7.78 -2.07
N THR A 58 5.10 -8.03 -2.39
CA THR A 58 5.91 -9.00 -1.65
C THR A 58 6.54 -8.41 -0.39
N GLY A 59 6.63 -7.09 -0.32
CA GLY A 59 7.21 -6.31 0.77
C GLY A 59 8.72 -6.51 0.88
N ASP A 60 9.41 -6.66 -0.25
CA ASP A 60 10.86 -6.87 -0.30
C ASP A 60 11.66 -5.68 -0.85
N ASP A 61 11.02 -4.51 -0.96
CA ASP A 61 11.56 -3.25 -1.47
C ASP A 61 11.89 -3.28 -2.98
N GLU A 62 11.48 -4.32 -3.71
CA GLU A 62 11.61 -4.42 -5.15
C GLU A 62 10.24 -4.48 -5.83
N PHE A 63 10.07 -3.78 -6.95
CA PHE A 63 8.88 -3.93 -7.80
C PHE A 63 9.21 -4.77 -9.03
N ASP A 64 8.72 -6.01 -9.04
CA ASP A 64 9.02 -6.98 -10.08
C ASP A 64 7.82 -7.86 -10.48
N ILE A 65 8.10 -8.95 -11.21
CA ILE A 65 7.05 -9.85 -11.69
C ILE A 65 6.39 -10.68 -10.57
N LEU A 66 7.05 -10.86 -9.42
CA LEU A 66 6.50 -11.55 -8.27
C LEU A 66 5.38 -10.74 -7.63
N ASP A 67 5.41 -9.41 -7.69
CA ASP A 67 4.30 -8.56 -7.21
C ASP A 67 3.04 -8.74 -8.03
N VAL A 68 3.20 -8.76 -9.36
CA VAL A 68 2.10 -9.05 -10.29
C VAL A 68 1.53 -10.45 -10.03
N GLN A 69 2.39 -11.44 -9.83
CA GLN A 69 1.95 -12.79 -9.49
C GLN A 69 1.24 -12.83 -8.13
N THR A 70 1.74 -12.09 -7.15
CA THR A 70 1.16 -11.96 -5.81
C THR A 70 -0.23 -11.34 -5.88
N LEU A 71 -0.41 -10.27 -6.64
CA LEU A 71 -1.71 -9.65 -6.86
C LEU A 71 -2.70 -10.67 -7.43
N PHE A 72 -2.27 -11.46 -8.44
CA PHE A 72 -3.10 -12.48 -9.06
C PHE A 72 -3.56 -13.56 -8.07
N VAL A 73 -2.64 -14.14 -7.28
CA VAL A 73 -3.02 -15.18 -6.30
C VAL A 73 -3.85 -14.64 -5.13
N SER A 74 -3.70 -13.35 -4.81
CA SER A 74 -4.40 -12.69 -3.72
C SER A 74 -5.69 -11.98 -4.14
N LEU A 75 -6.09 -11.99 -5.42
CA LEU A 75 -7.23 -11.21 -5.95
C LEU A 75 -8.53 -11.29 -5.13
N ASP A 76 -8.84 -12.46 -4.56
CA ASP A 76 -10.04 -12.70 -3.77
C ASP A 76 -9.80 -12.67 -2.24
N SER A 77 -8.61 -12.27 -1.79
CA SER A 77 -8.25 -12.22 -0.38
C SER A 77 -9.03 -11.14 0.38
N GLU A 78 -9.25 -11.36 1.67
CA GLU A 78 -9.89 -10.38 2.55
C GLU A 78 -9.05 -9.11 2.67
N SER A 79 -7.71 -9.26 2.70
CA SER A 79 -6.76 -8.14 2.74
C SER A 79 -6.96 -7.19 1.57
N LEU A 80 -7.05 -7.71 0.34
CA LEU A 80 -7.28 -6.87 -0.85
C LEU A 80 -8.70 -6.31 -0.91
N ARG A 81 -9.71 -7.09 -0.53
CA ARG A 81 -11.12 -6.63 -0.55
C ARG A 81 -11.38 -5.46 0.39
N THR A 82 -10.75 -5.46 1.56
CA THR A 82 -10.96 -4.43 2.58
C THR A 82 -10.14 -3.17 2.32
N ASN A 83 -9.10 -3.27 1.47
CA ASN A 83 -8.17 -2.17 1.19
C ASN A 83 -8.02 -1.93 -0.32
N ALA A 84 -9.08 -2.14 -1.09
CA ALA A 84 -9.03 -2.16 -2.56
C ALA A 84 -8.52 -0.86 -3.18
N GLU A 85 -8.77 0.27 -2.52
CA GLU A 85 -8.27 1.59 -2.91
C GLU A 85 -6.75 1.68 -3.04
N LEU A 86 -6.00 0.89 -2.25
CA LEU A 86 -4.53 0.84 -2.28
C LEU A 86 -3.98 0.05 -3.48
N PHE A 87 -4.85 -0.68 -4.18
CA PHE A 87 -4.51 -1.55 -5.30
C PHE A 87 -5.37 -1.24 -6.55
N ASN A 88 -5.96 -0.05 -6.62
CA ASN A 88 -6.78 0.41 -7.74
C ASN A 88 -5.89 0.96 -8.87
N PHE A 89 -4.94 0.17 -9.33
CA PHE A 89 -3.97 0.54 -10.38
C PHE A 89 -4.64 0.95 -11.69
N ALA A 90 -5.82 0.38 -12.00
CA ALA A 90 -6.56 0.76 -13.20
C ALA A 90 -7.37 2.07 -13.02
N GLY A 91 -7.54 2.55 -11.78
CA GLY A 91 -8.38 3.71 -11.48
C GLY A 91 -9.87 3.49 -11.73
N LEU A 92 -10.30 2.24 -11.92
CA LEU A 92 -11.68 1.90 -12.31
C LEU A 92 -12.61 1.67 -11.12
N SER A 93 -12.09 1.24 -9.97
CA SER A 93 -12.90 0.96 -8.78
C SER A 93 -12.12 1.09 -7.48
N ALA A 94 -12.56 2.00 -6.61
CA ALA A 94 -11.98 2.15 -5.27
C ALA A 94 -12.39 1.04 -4.29
N THR A 95 -13.39 0.23 -4.61
CA THR A 95 -13.98 -0.75 -3.68
C THR A 95 -13.72 -2.20 -4.07
N ARG A 96 -13.07 -2.43 -5.21
CA ARG A 96 -12.78 -3.78 -5.69
C ARG A 96 -11.50 -3.81 -6.53
N VAL A 97 -10.59 -4.69 -6.14
CA VAL A 97 -9.45 -5.10 -6.95
C VAL A 97 -9.93 -6.08 -8.03
N SER A 98 -9.50 -5.88 -9.26
CA SER A 98 -9.96 -6.62 -10.43
C SER A 98 -8.82 -7.06 -11.33
N ILE A 99 -9.15 -7.84 -12.36
CA ILE A 99 -8.18 -8.22 -13.38
C ILE A 99 -7.64 -7.00 -14.15
N PHE A 100 -8.36 -5.89 -14.19
CA PHE A 100 -7.89 -4.67 -14.82
C PHE A 100 -6.76 -4.02 -14.01
N ASP A 101 -6.82 -4.10 -12.68
CA ASP A 101 -5.76 -3.62 -11.80
C ASP A 101 -4.49 -4.46 -11.95
N LEU A 102 -4.65 -5.79 -12.08
CA LEU A 102 -3.55 -6.68 -12.42
C LEU A 102 -2.90 -6.33 -13.77
N GLN A 103 -3.72 -6.04 -14.79
CA GLN A 103 -3.23 -5.65 -16.10
C GLN A 103 -2.52 -4.29 -16.06
N ALA A 104 -3.01 -3.34 -15.28
CA ALA A 104 -2.39 -2.04 -15.08
C ALA A 104 -1.03 -2.17 -14.37
N LEU A 105 -0.96 -2.93 -13.27
CA LEU A 105 0.29 -3.19 -12.55
C LEU A 105 1.34 -3.86 -13.45
N PHE A 106 0.92 -4.85 -14.26
CA PHE A 106 1.82 -5.47 -15.23
C PHE A 106 2.29 -4.48 -16.30
N ALA A 107 1.40 -3.62 -16.82
CA ALA A 107 1.79 -2.61 -17.80
C ALA A 107 2.80 -1.63 -17.21
N GLU A 108 2.62 -1.21 -15.97
CA GLU A 108 3.56 -0.34 -15.25
C GLU A 108 4.95 -0.97 -15.15
N LEU A 109 5.05 -2.23 -14.69
CA LEU A 109 6.32 -2.97 -14.64
C LEU A 109 7.03 -3.00 -15.99
N ARG A 110 6.27 -3.10 -17.09
CA ARG A 110 6.83 -3.10 -18.46
C ARG A 110 7.35 -1.73 -18.89
N PHE A 111 6.76 -0.64 -18.39
CA PHE A 111 7.23 0.72 -18.69
C PHE A 111 8.48 1.10 -17.90
N GLN A 112 8.63 0.63 -16.65
CA GLN A 112 9.84 0.89 -15.87
C GLN A 112 11.09 0.19 -16.43
N ASN A 113 10.90 -0.94 -17.13
CA ASN A 113 11.97 -1.72 -17.77
C ASN A 113 12.16 -1.39 -19.25
N GLY A 114 11.57 -0.29 -19.74
CA GLY A 114 11.56 0.13 -21.15
C GLY A 114 12.60 1.18 -21.51
#